data_AF-A0A958XEA2-F1
#
_entry.id   AF-A0A958XEA2-F1
#
_cell.length_a   1.000
_cell.length_b   1.000
_cell.length_c   1.000
_cell.angle_alpha   90.00
_cell.angle_beta   90.00
_cell.angle_gamma   90.00
#
_symmetry.space_group_name_H-M   'P 1'
#
loop_
_entity.id
_entity.type
_entity.pdbx_description
1 polymer ?
#
loop_
_entity_poly.entity_id
_entity_poly.type
_entity_poly.pdbx_seq_one_letter_code
_entity_poly.pdbx_strand_id
1 'polypeptide(L)'
;NPMDHFDLLPEEVRPYFIYRIALLGPESSGKSHLAKELAAHFNTKYVEEYGRTYCERFGMDLEPLDFAHIAGGQLYREDEMARQANRVLFCDTDLLVTQVWSEIYFKGHCQPWIMWANHLRRYDLFLLLKPDIPWKNDGLRAYEQQRSRMFERLLNELTARRLPHIVVSGDFEARTRQAIEAVEAVVSSSSRQYRL
;
A
#
# COMPACT_ATOMS: atom_id res chain seq x y z
N ASN A 1 -4.86 -12.47 24.23
CA ASN A 1 -4.51 -12.37 22.79
C ASN A 1 -3.25 -11.50 22.71
N PRO A 2 -2.21 -11.79 21.90
CA PRO A 2 -0.95 -11.03 21.88
C PRO A 2 -1.10 -9.53 21.64
N MET A 3 -2.17 -9.12 20.95
CA MET A 3 -2.52 -7.72 20.77
C MET A 3 -2.94 -7.05 22.08
N ASP A 4 -3.53 -7.76 23.04
CA ASP A 4 -3.91 -7.17 24.34
C ASP A 4 -2.69 -6.71 25.14
N HIS A 5 -1.53 -7.33 24.88
CA HIS A 5 -0.26 -7.06 25.53
C HIS A 5 0.84 -6.66 24.54
N PHE A 6 0.47 -5.99 23.43
CA PHE A 6 1.37 -5.66 22.32
C PHE A 6 2.65 -4.95 22.78
N ASP A 7 2.55 -4.07 23.78
CA ASP A 7 3.67 -3.27 24.30
C ASP A 7 4.73 -4.14 25.00
N LEU A 8 4.38 -5.35 25.43
CA LEU A 8 5.29 -6.32 26.04
C LEU A 8 6.00 -7.21 25.00
N LEU A 9 5.60 -7.16 23.72
CA LEU A 9 6.22 -7.94 22.66
C LEU A 9 7.58 -7.33 22.27
N PRO A 10 8.66 -8.13 22.18
CA PRO A 10 9.93 -7.71 21.58
C PRO A 10 9.73 -7.21 20.15
N GLU A 11 10.53 -6.23 19.73
CA GLU A 11 10.40 -5.59 18.41
C GLU A 11 10.58 -6.59 17.25
N GLU A 12 11.37 -7.64 17.44
CA GLU A 12 11.62 -8.69 16.46
C GLU A 12 10.38 -9.56 16.22
N VAL A 13 9.48 -9.63 17.22
CA VAL A 13 8.29 -10.49 17.22
C VAL A 13 7.04 -9.70 16.83
N ARG A 14 7.01 -8.37 17.04
CA ARG A 14 5.88 -7.51 16.64
C ARG A 14 5.41 -7.70 15.20
N PRO A 15 6.28 -7.82 14.17
CA PRO A 15 5.86 -7.95 12.77
C PRO A 15 4.92 -9.11 12.45
N TYR A 16 4.91 -10.16 13.28
CA TYR A 16 4.03 -11.33 13.15
C TYR A 16 2.60 -11.04 13.62
N PHE A 17 2.44 -9.99 14.43
CA PHE A 17 1.17 -9.60 15.05
C PHE A 17 0.61 -8.29 14.50
N ILE A 18 1.37 -7.47 13.79
CA ILE A 18 0.84 -6.21 13.25
C ILE A 18 -0.20 -6.44 12.14
N TYR A 19 -1.25 -5.61 12.11
CA TYR A 19 -2.12 -5.49 10.93
C TYR A 19 -1.39 -4.71 9.84
N ARG A 20 -1.41 -5.21 8.60
CA ARG A 20 -0.85 -4.48 7.45
C ARG A 20 -1.99 -4.01 6.55
N ILE A 21 -2.07 -2.70 6.31
CA ILE A 21 -3.09 -2.06 5.49
C ILE A 21 -2.40 -1.43 4.29
N ALA A 22 -2.72 -1.88 3.07
CA ALA A 22 -2.14 -1.33 1.85
C ALA A 22 -3.02 -0.24 1.26
N LEU A 23 -2.42 0.89 0.89
CA LEU A 23 -3.08 1.96 0.16
C LEU A 23 -2.76 1.82 -1.33
N LEU A 24 -3.80 1.60 -2.12
CA LEU A 24 -3.72 1.35 -3.55
C LEU A 24 -4.42 2.48 -4.31
N GLY A 25 -4.01 2.66 -5.55
CA GLY A 25 -4.64 3.62 -6.45
C GLY A 25 -3.62 4.29 -7.36
N PRO A 26 -4.11 4.98 -8.39
CA PRO A 26 -3.27 5.63 -9.38
C PRO A 26 -2.50 6.84 -8.82
N GLU A 27 -1.68 7.47 -9.65
CA GLU A 27 -1.05 8.75 -9.31
C GLU A 27 -2.10 9.79 -8.94
N SER A 28 -1.75 10.71 -8.04
CA SER A 28 -2.63 11.82 -7.65
C SER A 28 -4.00 11.38 -7.10
N SER A 29 -4.09 10.23 -6.42
CA SER A 29 -5.33 9.77 -5.76
C SER A 29 -5.38 10.03 -4.25
N GLY A 30 -4.32 10.59 -3.67
CA GLY A 30 -4.26 10.98 -2.24
C GLY A 30 -3.66 9.93 -1.28
N LYS A 31 -3.06 8.84 -1.80
CA LYS A 31 -2.50 7.74 -0.98
C LYS A 31 -1.53 8.23 0.10
N SER A 32 -0.51 8.98 -0.30
CA SER A 32 0.55 9.42 0.62
C SER A 32 0.04 10.34 1.72
N HIS A 33 -0.98 11.16 1.41
CA HIS A 33 -1.63 11.99 2.43
C HIS A 33 -2.42 11.11 3.40
N LEU A 34 -3.27 10.21 2.88
CA LEU A 34 -4.09 9.34 3.70
C LEU A 34 -3.25 8.40 4.59
N ALA A 35 -2.14 7.86 4.09
CA ALA A 35 -1.24 7.02 4.90
C ALA A 35 -0.68 7.79 6.12
N LYS A 36 -0.36 9.07 5.95
CA LYS A 36 0.14 9.95 7.02
C LYS A 36 -0.96 10.26 8.04
N GLU A 37 -2.15 10.62 7.57
CA GLU A 37 -3.32 10.88 8.43
C GLU A 37 -3.69 9.64 9.26
N LEU A 38 -3.73 8.46 8.63
CA LEU A 38 -4.04 7.20 9.32
C LEU A 38 -2.95 6.85 10.34
N ALA A 39 -1.66 6.98 10.00
CA ALA A 39 -0.60 6.72 10.95
C ALA A 39 -0.66 7.65 12.18
N ALA A 40 -0.99 8.93 11.97
CA ALA A 40 -1.21 9.87 13.06
C ALA A 40 -2.42 9.49 13.92
N HIS A 41 -3.56 9.16 13.30
CA HIS A 41 -4.78 8.78 13.99
C HIS A 41 -4.60 7.52 14.86
N PHE A 42 -3.97 6.47 14.32
CA PHE A 42 -3.75 5.22 15.03
C PHE A 42 -2.47 5.21 15.89
N ASN A 43 -1.77 6.34 16.02
CA ASN A 43 -0.49 6.47 16.72
C ASN A 43 0.50 5.34 16.35
N THR A 44 0.79 5.23 15.05
CA THR A 44 1.65 4.19 14.49
C THR A 44 2.55 4.75 13.37
N LYS A 45 3.10 3.87 12.54
CA LYS A 45 3.98 4.15 11.42
C LYS A 45 3.29 3.91 10.08
N TYR A 46 3.90 4.48 9.05
CA TYR A 46 3.56 4.22 7.66
C TYR A 46 4.83 4.06 6.82
N VAL A 47 4.67 3.48 5.63
CA VAL A 47 5.70 3.36 4.62
C VAL A 47 5.36 4.26 3.44
N GLU A 48 6.35 5.02 2.97
CA GLU A 48 6.25 5.83 1.75
C GLU A 48 6.58 5.02 0.51
N GLU A 49 5.99 5.42 -0.62
CA GLU A 49 6.13 4.73 -1.90
C GLU A 49 7.60 4.75 -2.34
N TYR A 50 8.25 3.58 -2.32
CA TYR A 50 9.66 3.50 -2.63
C TYR A 50 9.95 3.84 -4.09
N GLY A 51 9.03 3.52 -5.00
CA GLY A 51 9.12 3.93 -6.42
C GLY A 51 9.29 5.44 -6.58
N ARG A 52 8.59 6.24 -5.76
CA ARG A 52 8.77 7.70 -5.75
C ARG A 52 10.16 8.09 -5.27
N THR A 53 10.62 7.53 -4.14
CA THR A 53 11.99 7.81 -3.65
C THR A 53 13.06 7.41 -4.68
N TYR A 54 12.84 6.31 -5.40
CA TYR A 54 13.73 5.83 -6.44
C TYR A 54 13.80 6.83 -7.59
N CYS A 55 12.65 7.22 -8.15
CA CYS A 55 12.57 8.16 -9.26
C CYS A 55 13.09 9.56 -8.91
N GLU A 56 12.88 10.03 -7.67
CA GLU A 56 13.46 11.30 -7.18
C GLU A 56 14.99 11.29 -7.21
N ARG A 57 15.61 10.11 -7.02
CA ARG A 57 17.06 9.95 -6.96
C ARG A 57 17.69 9.61 -8.31
N PHE A 58 17.03 8.78 -9.11
CA PHE A 58 17.60 8.17 -10.31
C PHE A 58 16.91 8.59 -11.61
N GLY A 59 15.78 9.29 -11.53
CA GLY A 59 14.98 9.71 -12.69
C GLY A 59 13.89 8.70 -13.07
N MET A 60 13.11 9.05 -14.11
CA MET A 60 11.97 8.26 -14.58
C MET A 60 12.25 7.44 -15.84
N ASP A 61 13.48 7.45 -16.33
CA ASP A 61 13.92 6.59 -17.43
C ASP A 61 14.25 5.20 -16.87
N LEU A 62 13.20 4.41 -16.66
CA LEU A 62 13.26 3.14 -15.93
C LEU A 62 13.45 1.95 -16.87
N GLU A 63 14.31 1.03 -16.46
CA GLU A 63 14.49 -0.30 -17.02
C GLU A 63 13.74 -1.37 -16.21
N PRO A 64 13.52 -2.57 -16.75
CA PRO A 64 12.85 -3.65 -16.02
C PRO A 64 13.52 -4.01 -14.69
N LEU A 65 14.84 -3.87 -14.56
CA LEU A 65 15.57 -4.14 -13.32
C LEU A 65 15.34 -3.05 -12.26
N ASP A 66 15.01 -1.82 -12.64
CA ASP A 66 14.66 -0.78 -11.68
C ASP A 66 13.37 -1.15 -10.95
N PHE A 67 12.38 -1.70 -11.65
CA PHE A 67 11.16 -2.22 -11.02
C PHE A 67 11.44 -3.37 -10.05
N ALA A 68 12.47 -4.17 -10.34
CA ALA A 68 12.92 -5.21 -9.43
C ALA A 68 13.49 -4.57 -8.13
N HIS A 69 14.35 -3.57 -8.26
CA HIS A 69 14.87 -2.83 -7.12
C HIS A 69 13.76 -2.11 -6.34
N ILE A 70 12.79 -1.51 -7.03
CA ILE A 70 11.65 -0.83 -6.43
C ILE A 70 10.80 -1.82 -5.62
N ALA A 71 10.47 -2.98 -6.19
CA ALA A 71 9.71 -4.01 -5.48
C ALA A 71 10.46 -4.51 -4.23
N GLY A 72 11.75 -4.79 -4.34
CA GLY A 72 12.57 -5.25 -3.21
C GLY A 72 12.68 -4.20 -2.11
N GLY A 73 12.89 -2.94 -2.49
CA GLY A 73 12.97 -1.83 -1.54
C GLY A 73 11.64 -1.53 -0.84
N GLN A 74 10.51 -1.67 -1.53
CA GLN A 74 9.19 -1.55 -0.90
C GLN A 74 9.02 -2.63 0.18
N LEU A 75 9.26 -3.91 -0.15
CA LEU A 75 9.17 -5.01 0.81
C LEU A 75 10.09 -4.81 2.02
N TYR A 76 11.34 -4.41 1.77
CA TYR A 76 12.31 -4.14 2.82
C TYR A 76 11.82 -3.04 3.77
N ARG A 77 11.33 -1.91 3.23
CA ARG A 77 10.82 -0.80 4.05
C ARG A 77 9.58 -1.19 4.85
N GLU A 78 8.70 -2.00 4.28
CA GLU A 78 7.55 -2.56 5.01
C GLU A 78 7.99 -3.42 6.19
N ASP A 79 8.99 -4.29 6.02
CA ASP A 79 9.46 -5.17 7.08
C ASP A 79 10.24 -4.43 8.17
N GLU A 80 11.05 -3.42 7.80
CA GLU A 80 11.71 -2.55 8.77
C GLU A 80 10.70 -1.75 9.59
N MET A 81 9.72 -1.13 8.91
CA MET A 81 8.73 -0.28 9.59
C MET A 81 7.76 -1.09 10.44
N ALA A 82 7.52 -2.35 10.08
CA ALA A 82 6.68 -3.27 10.85
C ALA A 82 7.20 -3.50 12.28
N ARG A 83 8.51 -3.46 12.51
CA ARG A 83 9.12 -3.62 13.85
C ARG A 83 8.82 -2.41 14.75
N GLN A 84 8.70 -1.24 14.14
CA GLN A 84 8.47 0.04 14.80
C GLN A 84 6.99 0.44 14.87
N ALA A 85 6.11 -0.30 14.18
CA ALA A 85 4.69 -0.03 14.12
C ALA A 85 3.99 -0.42 15.43
N ASN A 86 2.97 0.36 15.77
CA ASN A 86 2.10 0.09 16.91
C ASN A 86 0.80 -0.54 16.40
N ARG A 87 0.70 -1.87 16.53
CA ARG A 87 -0.47 -2.70 16.21
C ARG A 87 -0.91 -2.75 14.74
N VAL A 88 -0.80 -1.66 13.99
CA VAL A 88 -1.19 -1.55 12.57
C VAL A 88 -0.12 -0.76 11.79
N LEU A 89 0.16 -1.13 10.54
CA LEU A 89 1.08 -0.45 9.63
C LEU A 89 0.36 -0.09 8.33
N PHE A 90 0.54 1.14 7.88
CA PHE A 90 -0.01 1.64 6.62
C PHE A 90 1.06 1.68 5.53
N CYS A 91 0.82 1.04 4.39
CA CYS A 91 1.79 0.93 3.30
C CYS A 91 1.30 1.72 2.08
N ASP A 92 1.94 2.86 1.78
CA ASP A 92 1.88 3.50 0.48
C ASP A 92 3.11 3.02 -0.30
N THR A 93 3.04 2.15 -1.29
CA THR A 93 1.92 1.35 -1.76
C THR A 93 2.26 -0.14 -1.57
N ASP A 94 1.80 -1.03 -2.44
CA ASP A 94 2.15 -2.47 -2.42
C ASP A 94 2.81 -2.96 -3.71
N LEU A 95 3.12 -4.26 -3.75
CA LEU A 95 3.67 -4.88 -4.95
C LEU A 95 2.69 -5.00 -6.11
N LEU A 96 1.38 -5.00 -5.86
CA LEU A 96 0.41 -4.97 -6.95
C LEU A 96 0.52 -3.65 -7.73
N VAL A 97 0.63 -2.51 -7.05
CA VAL A 97 0.86 -1.24 -7.74
C VAL A 97 2.18 -1.23 -8.50
N THR A 98 3.24 -1.76 -7.90
CA THR A 98 4.55 -1.90 -8.58
C THR A 98 4.45 -2.77 -9.84
N GLN A 99 3.73 -3.90 -9.75
CA GLN A 99 3.47 -4.78 -10.88
C GLN A 99 2.70 -4.05 -12.00
N VAL A 100 1.59 -3.37 -11.66
CA VAL A 100 0.79 -2.66 -12.67
C VAL A 100 1.60 -1.55 -13.34
N TRP A 101 2.46 -0.84 -12.60
CA TRP A 101 3.36 0.14 -13.20
C TRP A 101 4.37 -0.47 -14.17
N SER A 102 5.02 -1.57 -13.79
CA SER A 102 5.94 -2.29 -14.68
C SER A 102 5.23 -2.66 -15.99
N GLU A 103 4.01 -3.18 -15.90
CA GLU A 103 3.23 -3.53 -17.08
C GLU A 103 2.85 -2.31 -17.93
N ILE A 104 2.60 -1.15 -17.32
CA ILE A 104 2.34 0.11 -18.06
C ILE A 104 3.61 0.56 -18.81
N TYR A 105 4.77 0.55 -18.14
CA TYR A 105 6.05 0.96 -18.73
C TYR A 105 6.50 0.01 -19.85
N PHE A 106 6.32 -1.30 -19.64
CA PHE A 106 6.88 -2.33 -20.52
C PHE A 106 5.80 -3.15 -21.23
N LYS A 107 4.69 -2.51 -21.64
CA LYS A 107 3.68 -3.10 -22.55
C LYS A 107 3.16 -4.49 -22.09
N GLY A 108 2.85 -4.61 -20.81
CA GLY A 108 2.32 -5.83 -20.19
C GLY A 108 3.37 -6.74 -19.56
N HIS A 109 4.65 -6.36 -19.58
CA HIS A 109 5.72 -7.14 -18.97
C HIS A 109 5.99 -6.72 -17.52
N CYS A 110 6.10 -7.72 -16.64
CA CYS A 110 6.59 -7.59 -15.27
C CYS A 110 7.52 -8.76 -14.96
N GLN A 111 8.53 -8.53 -14.12
CA GLN A 111 9.42 -9.61 -13.73
C GLN A 111 8.66 -10.67 -12.91
N PRO A 112 8.78 -11.98 -13.23
CA PRO A 112 7.99 -13.03 -12.58
C PRO A 112 8.09 -13.06 -11.05
N TRP A 113 9.24 -12.71 -10.49
CA TRP A 113 9.42 -12.72 -9.04
C TRP A 113 8.59 -11.63 -8.34
N ILE A 114 8.37 -10.47 -8.98
CA ILE A 114 7.53 -9.40 -8.43
C ILE A 114 6.09 -9.89 -8.32
N MET A 115 5.61 -10.55 -9.38
CA MET A 115 4.27 -11.16 -9.41
C MET A 115 4.15 -12.25 -8.35
N TRP A 116 5.15 -13.11 -8.19
CA TRP A 116 5.18 -14.16 -7.17
C TRP A 116 5.18 -13.57 -5.76
N ALA A 117 6.03 -12.58 -5.50
CA ALA A 117 6.10 -11.89 -4.21
C ALA A 117 4.80 -11.15 -3.88
N ASN A 118 4.14 -10.52 -4.86
CA ASN A 118 2.81 -9.91 -4.71
C ASN A 118 1.73 -10.94 -4.29
N HIS A 119 1.81 -12.18 -4.76
CA HIS A 119 0.89 -13.24 -4.35
C HIS A 119 1.18 -13.77 -2.94
N LEU A 120 2.45 -13.77 -2.53
CA LEU A 120 2.85 -14.23 -1.19
C LEU A 120 2.69 -13.18 -0.11
N ARG A 121 2.89 -11.89 -0.45
CA ARG A 121 2.74 -10.78 0.49
C ARG A 121 1.28 -10.69 0.92
N ARG A 122 1.06 -10.58 2.23
CA ARG A 122 -0.28 -10.58 2.82
C ARG A 122 -0.56 -9.27 3.52
N TYR A 123 -1.68 -8.67 3.17
CA TYR A 123 -2.27 -7.52 3.83
C TYR A 123 -3.62 -7.92 4.43
N ASP A 124 -4.00 -7.27 5.53
CA ASP A 124 -5.27 -7.53 6.22
C ASP A 124 -6.42 -6.73 5.58
N LEU A 125 -6.11 -5.61 4.92
CA LEU A 125 -7.05 -4.79 4.16
C LEU A 125 -6.35 -3.99 3.07
N PHE A 126 -7.01 -3.82 1.93
CA PHE A 126 -6.62 -2.91 0.86
C PHE A 126 -7.57 -1.73 0.79
N LEU A 127 -7.03 -0.51 0.88
CA LEU A 127 -7.76 0.74 0.67
C LEU A 127 -7.52 1.19 -0.77
N LEU A 128 -8.49 1.00 -1.65
CA LEU A 128 -8.36 1.38 -3.07
C LEU A 128 -8.94 2.78 -3.30
N LEU A 129 -8.07 3.76 -3.50
CA LEU A 129 -8.43 5.17 -3.65
C LEU A 129 -8.84 5.49 -5.09
N LYS A 130 -10.07 6.02 -5.28
CA LYS A 130 -10.54 6.52 -6.58
C LYS A 130 -9.70 7.72 -7.06
N PRO A 131 -9.54 7.91 -8.38
CA PRO A 131 -8.93 9.11 -8.95
C PRO A 131 -9.92 10.27 -9.14
N ASP A 132 -10.81 10.51 -8.17
CA ASP A 132 -11.86 11.54 -8.21
C ASP A 132 -11.45 12.88 -7.56
N ILE A 133 -10.16 13.04 -7.24
CA ILE A 133 -9.57 14.34 -6.86
C ILE A 133 -8.81 14.97 -8.04
N PRO A 134 -8.66 16.32 -8.06
CA PRO A 134 -7.92 17.01 -9.10
C PRO A 134 -6.51 16.45 -9.31
N TRP A 135 -6.10 16.38 -10.57
CA TRP A 135 -4.71 16.08 -10.89
C TRP A 135 -3.80 17.20 -10.42
N LYS A 136 -2.70 16.83 -9.76
CA LYS A 136 -1.64 17.77 -9.38
C LYS A 136 -0.33 17.25 -9.94
N ASN A 137 0.24 17.90 -10.95
CA ASN A 137 1.57 17.54 -11.41
C ASN A 137 2.63 18.16 -10.48
N ASP A 138 3.48 17.34 -9.87
CA ASP A 138 4.58 17.76 -9.00
C ASP A 138 5.97 17.45 -9.62
N GLY A 139 6.02 17.21 -10.93
CA GLY A 139 7.25 16.99 -11.70
C GLY A 139 7.56 15.51 -12.00
N LEU A 140 6.99 14.58 -11.23
CA LEU A 140 7.19 13.14 -11.38
C LEU A 140 5.96 12.39 -11.90
N ARG A 141 4.89 13.11 -12.25
CA ARG A 141 3.64 12.48 -12.68
C ARG A 141 3.44 12.64 -14.18
N ALA A 142 3.21 11.51 -14.84
CA ALA A 142 3.16 11.45 -16.31
C ALA A 142 1.87 10.84 -16.86
N TYR A 143 1.08 10.12 -16.06
CA TYR A 143 0.03 9.23 -16.58
C TYR A 143 -1.39 9.63 -16.14
N GLU A 144 -1.73 10.92 -16.19
CA GLU A 144 -3.06 11.43 -15.81
C GLU A 144 -4.22 10.69 -16.50
N GLN A 145 -4.08 10.44 -17.79
CA GLN A 145 -5.11 9.78 -18.61
C GLN A 145 -5.26 8.28 -18.28
N GLN A 146 -4.25 7.66 -17.65
CA GLN A 146 -4.28 6.24 -17.28
C GLN A 146 -4.88 6.01 -15.88
N ARG A 147 -5.18 7.06 -15.11
CA ARG A 147 -5.63 6.92 -13.72
C ARG A 147 -6.85 6.00 -13.58
N SER A 148 -7.87 6.20 -14.41
CA SER A 148 -9.07 5.36 -14.40
C SER A 148 -8.77 3.92 -14.79
N ARG A 149 -7.94 3.70 -15.82
CA ARG A 149 -7.55 2.36 -16.26
C ARG A 149 -6.78 1.60 -15.19
N MET A 150 -5.84 2.27 -14.52
CA MET A 150 -5.08 1.69 -13.42
C MET A 150 -5.99 1.37 -12.23
N PHE A 151 -6.90 2.27 -11.86
CA PHE A 151 -7.89 2.01 -10.81
C PHE A 151 -8.71 0.74 -11.10
N GLU A 152 -9.30 0.63 -12.30
CA GLU A 152 -10.08 -0.55 -12.70
C GLU A 152 -9.23 -1.82 -12.70
N ARG A 153 -7.98 -1.74 -13.17
CA ARG A 153 -7.06 -2.89 -13.13
C ARG A 153 -6.81 -3.38 -11.71
N LEU A 154 -6.54 -2.46 -10.77
CA LEU A 154 -6.33 -2.79 -9.37
C LEU A 154 -7.61 -3.38 -8.75
N LEU A 155 -8.77 -2.79 -9.00
CA LEU A 155 -10.06 -3.28 -8.51
C LEU A 155 -10.36 -4.70 -8.99
N ASN A 156 -10.14 -4.96 -10.29
CA ASN A 156 -10.34 -6.27 -10.88
C ASN A 156 -9.43 -7.32 -10.25
N GLU A 157 -8.16 -6.98 -9.99
CA GLU A 157 -7.21 -7.90 -9.35
C GLU A 157 -7.62 -8.22 -7.91
N LEU A 158 -7.96 -7.20 -7.11
CA LEU A 158 -8.43 -7.39 -5.73
C LEU A 158 -9.68 -8.26 -5.68
N THR A 159 -10.62 -8.04 -6.59
CA THR A 159 -11.87 -8.80 -6.70
C THR A 159 -11.61 -10.25 -7.13
N ALA A 160 -10.81 -10.46 -8.18
CA ALA A 160 -10.49 -11.79 -8.69
C ALA A 160 -9.77 -12.66 -7.65
N ARG A 161 -8.85 -12.05 -6.87
CA ARG A 161 -8.13 -12.71 -5.77
C ARG A 161 -8.92 -12.79 -4.46
N ARG A 162 -10.13 -12.21 -4.40
CA ARG A 162 -10.96 -12.11 -3.18
C ARG A 162 -10.21 -11.49 -2.00
N LEU A 163 -9.38 -10.49 -2.29
CA LEU A 163 -8.63 -9.77 -1.27
C LEU A 163 -9.57 -8.81 -0.53
N PRO A 164 -9.54 -8.74 0.81
CA PRO A 164 -10.38 -7.80 1.57
C PRO A 164 -10.05 -6.37 1.18
N HIS A 165 -11.01 -5.66 0.61
CA HIS A 165 -10.78 -4.29 0.16
C HIS A 165 -12.02 -3.42 0.30
N ILE A 166 -11.79 -2.12 0.41
CA ILE A 166 -12.82 -1.11 0.25
C ILE A 166 -12.38 -0.07 -0.78
N VAL A 167 -13.35 0.54 -1.45
CA VAL A 167 -13.11 1.66 -2.35
C VAL A 167 -13.30 2.96 -1.58
N VAL A 168 -12.28 3.82 -1.61
CA VAL A 168 -12.24 5.09 -0.87
C VAL A 168 -12.35 6.25 -1.88
N SER A 169 -13.30 7.15 -1.67
CA SER A 169 -13.65 8.22 -2.63
C SER A 169 -14.09 9.52 -1.95
N GLY A 170 -14.20 10.60 -2.71
CA GLY A 170 -14.56 11.93 -2.21
C GLY A 170 -13.36 12.82 -1.90
N ASP A 171 -13.58 13.86 -1.09
CA ASP A 171 -12.51 14.76 -0.63
C ASP A 171 -11.62 14.12 0.46
N PHE A 172 -10.58 14.82 0.88
CA PHE A 172 -9.62 14.28 1.85
C PHE A 172 -10.27 13.91 3.19
N GLU A 173 -11.21 14.71 3.69
CA GLU A 173 -11.89 14.44 4.96
C GLU A 173 -12.78 13.19 4.86
N ALA A 174 -13.60 13.10 3.81
CA ALA A 174 -14.46 11.95 3.56
C ALA A 174 -13.65 10.66 3.42
N ARG A 175 -12.50 10.72 2.74
CA ARG A 175 -11.60 9.57 2.56
C ARG A 175 -10.98 9.12 3.88
N THR A 176 -10.52 10.05 4.69
CA THR A 176 -9.96 9.75 6.02
C THR A 176 -11.00 9.07 6.90
N ARG A 177 -12.23 9.60 6.95
CA ARG A 177 -13.34 8.97 7.71
C ARG A 177 -13.63 7.54 7.24
N GLN A 178 -13.83 7.33 5.93
CA GLN A 178 -14.08 5.99 5.37
C GLN A 178 -12.96 4.99 5.71
N ALA A 179 -11.71 5.44 5.61
CA ALA A 179 -10.55 4.59 5.89
C ALA A 179 -10.42 4.25 7.38
N ILE A 180 -10.65 5.20 8.28
CA ILE A 180 -10.65 4.96 9.73
C ILE A 180 -11.70 3.91 10.09
N GLU A 181 -12.96 4.11 9.67
CA GLU A 181 -14.06 3.18 9.95
C GLU A 181 -13.74 1.75 9.50
N ALA A 182 -13.16 1.60 8.30
CA ALA A 182 -12.80 0.29 7.77
C ALA A 182 -11.61 -0.35 8.51
N VAL A 183 -10.61 0.43 8.90
CA VAL A 183 -9.44 -0.09 9.64
C VAL A 183 -9.85 -0.47 11.06
N GLU A 184 -10.68 0.32 11.74
CA GLU A 184 -11.22 -0.02 13.06
C GLU A 184 -12.01 -1.33 13.03
N ALA A 185 -12.83 -1.55 12.01
CA ALA A 185 -13.56 -2.80 11.83
C ALA A 185 -12.63 -4.03 11.69
N VAL A 186 -11.48 -3.86 11.02
CA VAL A 186 -10.48 -4.94 10.86
C VAL A 186 -9.70 -5.18 12.16
N VAL A 187 -9.29 -4.11 12.84
CA VAL A 187 -8.47 -4.20 14.07
C VAL A 187 -9.30 -4.69 15.26
N SER A 188 -10.59 -4.39 15.32
CA SER A 188 -11.51 -4.84 16.39
C SER A 188 -12.02 -6.27 16.21
N SER A 189 -11.83 -6.88 15.04
CA SER A 189 -12.26 -8.25 14.77
C SER A 189 -11.49 -9.27 15.63
N SER A 190 -12.21 -9.98 16.51
CA SER A 190 -11.63 -10.98 17.43
C SER A 190 -11.18 -12.29 16.75
N SER A 191 -11.44 -12.44 15.45
CA SER A 191 -11.23 -13.67 14.68
C SER A 191 -9.86 -13.78 14.00
N ARG A 192 -8.85 -13.02 14.45
CA ARG A 192 -7.54 -13.03 13.79
C ARG A 192 -6.77 -14.31 14.08
N GLN A 193 -6.45 -15.06 13.03
CA GLN A 193 -5.40 -16.08 13.07
C GLN A 193 -4.04 -15.39 13.02
N TYR A 194 -3.31 -15.43 14.14
CA TYR A 194 -1.92 -15.01 14.21
C TYR A 194 -1.05 -15.94 13.37
N ARG A 195 -0.06 -15.37 12.68
CA ARG A 195 0.80 -16.11 11.76
C ARG A 195 2.14 -16.37 12.46
N LEU A 196 2.35 -17.61 12.87
CA LEU A 196 3.69 -18.16 13.14
C LEU A 196 4.34 -18.59 11.83
#